data_AF-A0A962TH71-F1
#
_entry.id   AF-A0A962TH71-F1
#
_cell.length_a   1.000
_cell.length_b   1.000
_cell.length_c   1.000
_cell.angle_alpha   90.00
_cell.angle_beta   90.00
_cell.angle_gamma   90.00
#
_symmetry.space_group_name_H-M   'P 1'
#
loop_
_entity.id
_entity.type
_entity.pdbx_description
1 polymer ?
#
loop_
_entity_poly.entity_id
_entity_poly.type
_entity_poly.pdbx_seq_one_letter_code
_entity_poly.pdbx_strand_id
1 'polypeptide(L)'
;DGVRGVEPQTETVWRQRTRFLLPTLFFVNKLDRPGADFGRALATVRDRLGVEAVAVTVPLPDYDGTVVHLIDRTRLRFNGERGEQVESEACDPATWDWAQPWRESLLLAAAEMDETLAEQVLTEQEPEPAVVWAALRQATLAGRICPCFAGSALRNQGVQPLLDGVVRLLPAPPERPPSLAHRADGGEEWVAMDPTGPLAALAF
;
A
#
# COMPACT_ATOMS: atom_id res chain seq x y z
N ASP A 1 -9.13 9.79 -4.17
CA ASP A 1 -10.53 9.51 -4.51
C ASP A 1 -10.55 8.91 -5.92
N GLY A 2 -11.30 7.83 -6.18
CA GLY A 2 -11.30 7.16 -7.49
C GLY A 2 -11.83 8.04 -8.62
N VAL A 3 -12.68 9.02 -8.34
CA VAL A 3 -13.18 9.98 -9.32
C VAL A 3 -12.25 11.18 -9.41
N ARG A 4 -11.88 11.78 -8.28
CA ARG A 4 -11.17 13.08 -8.27
C ARG A 4 -9.65 12.98 -8.23
N GLY A 5 -9.10 11.79 -8.02
CA GLY A 5 -7.66 11.61 -7.78
C GLY A 5 -7.24 12.20 -6.43
N VAL A 6 -6.08 12.87 -6.42
CA VAL A 6 -5.56 13.63 -5.28
C VAL A 6 -6.27 14.98 -5.15
N GLU A 7 -6.83 15.25 -3.97
CA GLU A 7 -7.50 16.50 -3.63
C GLU A 7 -6.57 17.39 -2.77
N PRO A 8 -6.80 18.72 -2.69
CA PRO A 8 -5.93 19.65 -1.94
C PRO A 8 -5.74 19.28 -0.45
N GLN A 9 -6.73 18.63 0.16
CA GLN A 9 -6.65 18.13 1.52
C GLN A 9 -5.63 16.98 1.64
N THR A 10 -5.55 16.11 0.63
CA THR A 10 -4.56 15.03 0.56
C THR A 10 -3.14 15.60 0.54
N GLU A 11 -2.88 16.65 -0.22
CA GLU A 11 -1.57 17.30 -0.27
C GLU A 11 -1.15 17.89 1.09
N THR A 12 -2.11 18.43 1.84
CA THR A 12 -1.86 19.00 3.17
C THR A 12 -1.43 17.92 4.16
N VAL A 13 -2.13 16.79 4.19
CA VAL A 13 -1.75 15.63 5.00
C VAL A 13 -0.44 15.02 4.51
N TRP A 14 -0.22 14.99 3.19
CA TRP A 14 1.00 14.47 2.59
C TRP A 14 2.24 15.23 3.06
N ARG A 15 2.18 16.58 3.12
CA ARG A 15 3.30 17.39 3.64
C ARG A 15 3.66 17.01 5.09
N GLN A 16 2.66 16.74 5.93
CA GLN A 16 2.90 16.29 7.31
C GLN A 16 3.54 14.90 7.33
N ARG A 17 3.00 13.96 6.56
CA ARG A 17 3.55 12.61 6.39
C ARG A 17 5.02 12.64 5.97
N THR A 18 5.37 13.46 4.97
CA THR A 18 6.73 13.57 4.44
C THR A 18 7.70 14.14 5.47
N ARG A 19 7.27 15.13 6.27
CA ARG A 19 8.10 15.69 7.36
C ARG A 19 8.53 14.63 8.37
N PHE A 20 7.67 13.65 8.64
CA PHE A 20 7.92 12.60 9.63
C PHE A 20 8.36 11.27 8.99
N LEU A 21 8.58 11.25 7.67
CA LEU A 21 9.02 10.06 6.91
C LEU A 21 8.17 8.82 7.19
N LEU A 22 6.85 8.99 7.36
CA LEU A 22 5.99 7.87 7.75
C LEU A 22 5.76 6.93 6.56
N PRO A 23 5.99 5.61 6.69
CA PRO A 23 5.56 4.64 5.68
C PRO A 23 4.05 4.76 5.43
N THR A 24 3.61 4.65 4.17
CA THR A 24 2.22 4.96 3.81
C THR A 24 1.71 4.05 2.70
N LEU A 25 0.44 3.66 2.82
CA LEU A 25 -0.32 2.95 1.81
C LEU A 25 -1.42 3.89 1.28
N PHE A 26 -1.79 3.73 0.02
CA PHE A 26 -2.96 4.40 -0.53
C PHE A 26 -4.12 3.43 -0.69
N PHE A 27 -5.33 3.91 -0.37
CA PHE A 27 -6.57 3.26 -0.73
C PHE A 27 -7.34 4.14 -1.70
N VAL A 28 -7.41 3.71 -2.96
CA VAL A 28 -8.20 4.38 -4.00
C VAL A 28 -9.66 3.96 -3.82
N ASN A 29 -10.37 4.74 -3.01
CA ASN A 29 -11.75 4.50 -2.62
C ASN A 29 -12.76 5.06 -3.65
N LYS A 30 -14.02 4.61 -3.56
CA LYS A 30 -15.20 5.05 -4.33
C LYS A 30 -15.14 4.67 -5.81
N LEU A 31 -14.58 3.50 -6.11
CA LEU A 31 -14.54 2.96 -7.47
C LEU A 31 -15.91 2.53 -7.99
N ASP A 32 -16.92 2.43 -7.12
CA ASP A 32 -18.33 2.19 -7.47
C ASP A 32 -19.02 3.40 -8.12
N ARG A 33 -18.34 4.54 -8.25
CA ARG A 33 -18.92 5.78 -8.78
C ARG A 33 -18.69 5.94 -10.28
N PRO A 34 -19.67 6.50 -11.02
CA PRO A 34 -19.45 6.87 -12.42
C PRO A 34 -18.25 7.80 -12.60
N GLY A 35 -17.41 7.50 -13.59
CA GLY A 35 -16.20 8.27 -13.90
C GLY A 35 -15.03 8.02 -12.95
N ALA A 36 -15.13 7.01 -12.06
CA ALA A 36 -13.99 6.51 -11.32
C ALA A 36 -12.98 5.85 -12.26
N ASP A 37 -11.71 6.15 -12.04
CA ASP A 37 -10.60 5.66 -12.85
C ASP A 37 -9.39 5.46 -11.93
N PHE A 38 -9.07 4.20 -11.66
CA PHE A 38 -7.98 3.81 -10.78
C PHE A 38 -6.61 4.24 -11.32
N GLY A 39 -6.38 4.06 -12.62
CA GLY A 39 -5.11 4.43 -13.24
C GLY A 39 -4.89 5.93 -13.24
N ARG A 40 -5.92 6.71 -13.56
CA ARG A 40 -5.88 8.17 -13.40
C ARG A 40 -5.63 8.58 -11.95
N ALA A 41 -6.28 7.93 -10.98
CA ALA A 41 -6.05 8.23 -9.58
C ALA A 41 -4.58 8.00 -9.18
N LEU A 42 -3.97 6.89 -9.58
CA LEU A 42 -2.54 6.63 -9.35
C LEU A 42 -1.65 7.65 -10.06
N ALA A 43 -1.95 8.01 -11.31
CA ALA A 43 -1.23 9.06 -12.02
C ALA A 43 -1.27 10.39 -11.24
N THR A 44 -2.42 10.78 -10.70
CA THR A 44 -2.50 12.00 -9.87
C THR A 44 -1.69 11.92 -8.58
N VAL A 45 -1.54 10.72 -7.98
CA VAL A 45 -0.67 10.52 -6.82
C VAL A 45 0.77 10.81 -7.22
N ARG A 46 1.25 10.22 -8.30
CA ARG A 46 2.60 10.45 -8.80
C ARG A 46 2.84 11.92 -9.14
N ASP A 47 1.94 12.52 -9.92
CA ASP A 47 2.11 13.87 -10.44
C ASP A 47 2.01 14.96 -9.35
N ARG A 48 1.12 14.80 -8.36
CA ARG A 48 0.90 15.81 -7.32
C ARG A 48 1.71 15.60 -6.05
N LEU A 49 1.96 14.34 -5.69
CA LEU A 49 2.63 13.99 -4.43
C LEU A 49 4.10 13.63 -4.62
N GLY A 50 4.54 13.41 -5.87
CA GLY A 50 5.93 13.14 -6.22
C GLY A 50 6.44 11.81 -5.69
N VAL A 51 5.57 10.80 -5.62
CA VAL A 51 5.88 9.47 -5.08
C VAL A 51 5.47 8.37 -6.05
N GLU A 52 6.23 7.28 -6.04
CA GLU A 52 5.91 6.12 -6.86
C GLU A 52 4.76 5.33 -6.23
N ALA A 53 3.61 5.35 -6.89
CA ALA A 53 2.37 4.75 -6.42
C ALA A 53 2.16 3.40 -7.11
N VAL A 54 2.34 2.31 -6.37
CA VAL A 54 2.44 0.97 -6.95
C VAL A 54 1.21 0.15 -6.62
N ALA A 55 0.50 -0.35 -7.62
CA ALA A 55 -0.69 -1.17 -7.39
C ALA A 55 -0.33 -2.52 -6.75
N VAL A 56 -0.98 -2.87 -5.65
CA VAL A 56 -0.99 -4.23 -5.07
C VAL A 56 -2.26 -4.96 -5.46
N THR A 57 -3.36 -4.23 -5.47
CA THR A 57 -4.64 -4.69 -6.02
C THR A 57 -5.15 -3.73 -7.08
N VAL A 58 -5.80 -4.24 -8.11
CA VAL A 58 -6.43 -3.43 -9.16
C VAL A 58 -7.91 -3.79 -9.30
N PRO A 59 -8.81 -2.83 -9.55
CA PRO A 59 -10.21 -3.13 -9.84
C PRO A 59 -10.33 -3.73 -11.24
N LEU A 60 -11.29 -4.63 -11.48
CA LEU A 60 -11.62 -5.01 -12.86
C LEU A 60 -12.08 -3.77 -13.68
N PRO A 61 -11.85 -3.77 -15.01
CA PRO A 61 -12.28 -2.65 -15.89
C PRO A 61 -13.76 -2.31 -15.75
N ASP A 62 -14.61 -3.35 -15.82
CA ASP A 62 -16.05 -3.24 -15.58
C ASP A 62 -16.32 -3.46 -14.09
N TYR A 63 -15.87 -2.51 -13.27
CA TYR A 63 -15.88 -2.65 -11.81
C TYR A 63 -17.23 -3.13 -11.26
N ASP A 64 -17.27 -4.40 -10.86
CA ASP A 64 -18.42 -5.09 -10.25
C ASP A 64 -18.21 -5.27 -8.74
N GLY A 65 -17.14 -4.70 -8.20
CA GLY A 65 -16.68 -4.89 -6.82
C GLY A 65 -15.51 -5.84 -6.67
N THR A 66 -15.19 -6.61 -7.71
CA THR A 66 -14.04 -7.51 -7.74
C THR A 66 -12.74 -6.72 -7.86
N VAL A 67 -11.71 -7.17 -7.14
CA VAL A 67 -10.34 -6.67 -7.30
C VAL A 67 -9.39 -7.83 -7.57
N VAL A 68 -8.36 -7.61 -8.38
CA VAL A 68 -7.29 -8.57 -8.65
C VAL A 68 -6.13 -8.28 -7.71
N HIS A 69 -5.69 -9.30 -6.95
CA HIS A 69 -4.49 -9.25 -6.13
C HIS A 69 -3.27 -9.65 -6.99
N LEU A 70 -2.36 -8.70 -7.23
CA LEU A 70 -1.28 -8.89 -8.21
C LEU A 70 -0.19 -9.84 -7.72
N ILE A 71 0.08 -9.86 -6.41
CA ILE A 71 1.09 -10.76 -5.83
C ILE A 71 0.58 -12.20 -5.79
N ASP A 72 -0.62 -12.41 -5.24
CA ASP A 72 -1.22 -13.75 -5.10
C ASP A 72 -1.87 -14.27 -6.40
N ARG A 73 -2.02 -13.42 -7.43
CA ARG A 73 -2.64 -13.75 -8.73
C ARG A 73 -4.07 -14.25 -8.63
N THR A 74 -4.84 -13.63 -7.74
CA THR A 74 -6.22 -14.02 -7.44
C THR A 74 -7.21 -12.89 -7.70
N ARG A 75 -8.44 -13.27 -8.06
CA ARG A 75 -9.61 -12.40 -8.05
C ARG A 75 -10.27 -12.51 -6.69
N LEU A 76 -10.53 -11.37 -6.07
CA LEU A 76 -11.16 -11.26 -4.77
C LEU A 76 -12.57 -10.69 -4.95
N ARG A 77 -13.59 -11.45 -4.54
CA ARG A 77 -14.97 -10.99 -4.48
C ARG A 77 -15.39 -10.87 -3.02
N PHE A 78 -16.23 -9.87 -2.74
CA PHE A 78 -16.62 -9.50 -1.39
C PHE A 78 -18.14 -9.67 -1.23
N ASN A 79 -18.52 -10.66 -0.43
CA ASN A 79 -19.90 -11.05 -0.17
C ASN A 79 -20.27 -10.84 1.30
N GLY A 80 -21.56 -10.95 1.61
CA GLY A 80 -22.12 -10.61 2.92
C GLY A 80 -22.52 -9.13 3.02
N GLU A 81 -23.28 -8.77 4.05
CA GLU A 81 -23.82 -7.41 4.21
C GLU A 81 -22.71 -6.37 4.43
N ARG A 82 -21.56 -6.81 4.96
CA ARG A 82 -20.40 -5.99 5.29
C ARG A 82 -19.13 -6.44 4.57
N GLY A 83 -19.25 -7.21 3.48
CA GLY A 83 -18.11 -7.74 2.75
C GLY A 83 -17.27 -8.74 3.57
N GLU A 84 -17.85 -9.33 4.62
CA GLU A 84 -17.15 -10.20 5.57
C GLU A 84 -16.77 -11.56 4.99
N GLN A 85 -17.37 -11.95 3.86
CA GLN A 85 -17.03 -13.18 3.15
C GLN A 85 -16.19 -12.83 1.92
N VAL A 86 -14.89 -13.08 2.02
CA VAL A 86 -13.97 -12.87 0.89
C VAL A 86 -13.78 -14.18 0.14
N GLU A 87 -14.26 -14.23 -1.09
CA GLU A 87 -14.00 -15.32 -2.02
C GLU A 87 -12.74 -15.00 -2.80
N SER A 88 -11.77 -15.91 -2.74
CA SER A 88 -10.50 -15.82 -3.48
C SER A 88 -10.42 -16.95 -4.49
N GLU A 89 -10.23 -16.60 -5.75
CA GLU A 89 -10.10 -17.54 -6.85
C GLU A 89 -8.89 -17.17 -7.70
N ALA A 90 -8.26 -18.15 -8.35
CA ALA A 90 -7.23 -17.85 -9.34
C ALA A 90 -7.80 -16.97 -10.47
N CYS A 91 -6.98 -16.04 -10.98
CA CYS A 91 -7.33 -15.29 -12.17
C CYS A 91 -7.45 -16.23 -13.38
N ASP A 92 -8.51 -16.05 -14.18
CA ASP A 92 -8.56 -16.64 -15.51
C ASP A 92 -7.53 -15.95 -16.44
N PRO A 93 -7.12 -16.60 -17.55
CA PRO A 93 -6.09 -16.06 -18.43
C PRO A 93 -6.39 -14.65 -18.95
N ALA A 94 -7.64 -14.34 -19.33
CA ALA A 94 -7.98 -13.04 -19.88
C ALA A 94 -7.88 -11.92 -18.84
N THR A 95 -8.35 -12.18 -17.62
CA THR A 95 -8.19 -11.23 -16.50
C THR A 95 -6.71 -11.03 -16.16
N TRP A 96 -5.92 -12.10 -16.17
CA TRP A 96 -4.49 -12.02 -15.83
C TRP A 96 -3.67 -11.28 -16.89
N ASP A 97 -3.91 -11.54 -18.18
CA ASP A 97 -3.26 -10.84 -19.28
C ASP A 97 -3.52 -9.33 -19.22
N TRP A 98 -4.76 -8.93 -18.89
CA TRP A 98 -5.09 -7.52 -18.67
C TRP A 98 -4.36 -6.91 -17.45
N ALA A 99 -4.16 -7.70 -16.39
CA ALA A 99 -3.50 -7.25 -15.17
C ALA A 99 -1.95 -7.23 -15.28
N GLN A 100 -1.37 -7.90 -16.29
CA GLN A 100 0.07 -8.05 -16.46
C GLN A 100 0.84 -6.72 -16.40
N PRO A 101 0.42 -5.63 -17.09
CA PRO A 101 1.19 -4.38 -17.04
C PRO A 101 1.27 -3.78 -15.62
N TRP A 102 0.22 -3.96 -14.81
CA TRP A 102 0.22 -3.55 -13.41
C TRP A 102 1.17 -4.42 -12.58
N ARG A 103 1.17 -5.73 -12.84
CA ARG A 103 2.07 -6.68 -12.18
C ARG A 103 3.53 -6.39 -12.49
N GLU A 104 3.86 -6.08 -13.74
CA GLU A 104 5.21 -5.71 -14.17
C GLU A 104 5.67 -4.42 -13.49
N SER A 105 4.84 -3.38 -13.49
CA SER A 105 5.14 -2.13 -12.79
C SER A 105 5.38 -2.36 -11.29
N LEU A 106 4.58 -3.22 -10.66
CA LEU A 106 4.77 -3.63 -9.26
C LEU A 106 6.12 -4.31 -9.03
N LEU A 107 6.48 -5.25 -9.89
CA LEU A 107 7.73 -5.99 -9.79
C LEU A 107 8.94 -5.10 -9.99
N LEU A 108 8.92 -4.26 -11.03
CA LEU A 108 10.01 -3.34 -11.34
C LEU A 108 10.25 -2.34 -10.19
N ALA A 109 9.18 -1.73 -9.67
CA ALA A 109 9.30 -0.77 -8.59
C ALA A 109 9.79 -1.41 -7.28
N ALA A 110 9.34 -2.63 -6.97
CA ALA A 110 9.82 -3.35 -5.78
C ALA A 110 11.27 -3.83 -5.93
N ALA A 111 11.68 -4.23 -7.14
CA ALA A 111 13.03 -4.69 -7.45
C ALA A 111 14.11 -3.61 -7.29
N GLU A 112 13.77 -2.31 -7.37
CA GLU A 112 14.76 -1.23 -7.19
C GLU A 112 15.48 -1.28 -5.83
N MET A 113 14.90 -1.92 -4.83
CA MET A 113 15.44 -2.00 -3.48
C MET A 113 15.78 -3.41 -3.00
N ASP A 114 15.57 -4.43 -3.84
CA ASP A 114 15.79 -5.84 -3.48
C ASP A 114 16.52 -6.56 -4.62
N GLU A 115 17.79 -6.89 -4.38
CA GLU A 115 18.66 -7.53 -5.37
C GLU A 115 18.14 -8.91 -5.82
N THR A 116 17.50 -9.65 -4.91
CA THR A 116 16.96 -10.99 -5.23
C THR A 116 15.79 -10.88 -6.18
N LEU A 117 14.87 -9.95 -5.92
CA LEU A 117 13.74 -9.70 -6.81
C LEU A 117 14.22 -9.11 -8.14
N ALA A 118 15.23 -8.22 -8.12
CA ALA A 118 15.79 -7.65 -9.34
C ALA A 118 16.36 -8.72 -10.29
N GLU A 119 17.13 -9.68 -9.77
CA GLU A 119 17.66 -10.79 -10.56
C GLU A 119 16.52 -11.63 -11.19
N GLN A 120 15.50 -11.95 -10.40
CA GLN A 120 14.34 -12.72 -10.88
C GLN A 120 13.59 -11.98 -12.00
N VAL A 121 13.35 -10.67 -11.83
CA VAL A 121 12.67 -9.85 -12.85
C VAL A 121 13.50 -9.72 -14.13
N LEU A 122 14.82 -9.52 -14.01
CA LEU A 122 15.73 -9.40 -15.17
C LEU A 122 15.86 -10.70 -15.97
N THR A 123 15.71 -11.84 -15.30
CA THR A 123 15.79 -13.17 -15.92
C THR A 123 14.43 -13.73 -16.32
N GLU A 124 13.36 -12.94 -16.22
CA GLU A 124 11.97 -13.33 -16.47
C GLU A 124 11.53 -14.57 -15.64
N GLN A 125 12.16 -14.78 -14.48
CA GLN A 125 11.80 -15.82 -13.54
C GLN A 125 10.64 -15.35 -12.67
N GLU A 126 9.61 -16.19 -12.53
CA GLU A 126 8.47 -15.88 -11.66
C GLU A 126 8.91 -15.83 -10.18
N PRO A 127 8.78 -14.68 -9.49
CA PRO A 127 9.12 -14.57 -8.09
C PRO A 127 8.04 -15.18 -7.20
N GLU A 128 8.45 -15.83 -6.12
CA GLU A 128 7.53 -16.28 -5.08
C GLU A 128 6.85 -15.08 -4.40
N PRO A 129 5.57 -15.19 -3.98
CA PRO A 129 4.86 -14.12 -3.28
C PRO A 129 5.61 -13.55 -2.07
N ALA A 130 6.30 -14.40 -1.31
CA ALA A 130 7.06 -13.99 -0.13
C ALA A 130 8.21 -13.02 -0.47
N VAL A 131 8.91 -13.26 -1.58
CA VAL A 131 10.01 -12.39 -2.06
C VAL A 131 9.45 -11.03 -2.46
N VAL A 132 8.34 -11.01 -3.20
CA VAL A 132 7.68 -9.76 -3.60
C VAL A 132 7.21 -8.97 -2.37
N TRP A 133 6.59 -9.61 -1.39
CA TRP A 133 6.16 -8.95 -0.16
C TRP A 133 7.34 -8.38 0.65
N ALA A 134 8.46 -9.10 0.71
CA ALA A 134 9.65 -8.63 1.42
C ALA A 134 10.24 -7.37 0.77
N ALA A 135 10.45 -7.40 -0.55
CA ALA A 135 10.93 -6.26 -1.32
C ALA A 135 9.99 -5.05 -1.21
N LEU A 136 8.67 -5.30 -1.35
CA LEU A 136 7.65 -4.26 -1.24
C LEU A 136 7.64 -3.62 0.16
N ARG A 137 7.79 -4.43 1.23
CA ARG A 137 7.90 -3.92 2.61
C ARG A 137 9.13 -3.05 2.77
N GLN A 138 10.31 -3.51 2.34
CA GLN A 138 11.54 -2.73 2.43
C GLN A 138 11.41 -1.37 1.74
N ALA A 139 10.90 -1.35 0.52
CA ALA A 139 10.71 -0.12 -0.25
C ALA A 139 9.64 0.81 0.36
N THR A 140 8.59 0.24 0.97
CA THR A 140 7.55 0.99 1.67
C THR A 140 8.09 1.65 2.94
N LEU A 141 8.85 0.91 3.75
CA LEU A 141 9.47 1.40 4.98
C LEU A 141 10.53 2.48 4.69
N ALA A 142 11.26 2.34 3.58
CA ALA A 142 12.19 3.36 3.09
C ALA A 142 11.48 4.59 2.48
N GLY A 143 10.15 4.55 2.32
CA GLY A 143 9.35 5.63 1.74
C GLY A 143 9.61 5.87 0.25
N ARG A 144 10.22 4.91 -0.46
CA ARG A 144 10.50 5.01 -1.91
C ARG A 144 9.27 4.75 -2.75
N ILE A 145 8.45 3.81 -2.32
CA ILE A 145 7.18 3.47 -2.96
C ILE A 145 6.02 3.63 -1.98
N CYS A 146 4.83 3.81 -2.51
CA CYS A 146 3.58 3.76 -1.77
C CYS A 146 2.67 2.70 -2.39
N PRO A 147 2.50 1.54 -1.73
CA PRO A 147 1.60 0.51 -2.20
C PRO A 147 0.14 0.98 -2.19
N CYS A 148 -0.58 0.63 -3.25
CA CYS A 148 -1.92 1.12 -3.55
C CYS A 148 -2.92 -0.03 -3.64
N PHE A 149 -4.03 0.14 -2.94
CA PHE A 149 -5.14 -0.78 -2.90
C PHE A 149 -6.38 -0.15 -3.52
N ALA A 150 -7.20 -0.97 -4.16
CA ALA A 150 -8.39 -0.56 -4.88
C ALA A 150 -9.64 -1.01 -4.13
N GLY A 151 -10.68 -0.18 -4.10
CA GLY A 151 -11.98 -0.65 -3.62
C GLY A 151 -13.05 0.41 -3.46
N SER A 152 -14.10 0.02 -2.74
CA SER A 152 -15.18 0.88 -2.30
C SER A 152 -15.52 0.58 -0.85
N ALA A 153 -15.15 1.47 0.05
CA ALA A 153 -15.49 1.35 1.47
C ALA A 153 -17.02 1.43 1.69
N LEU A 154 -17.75 2.16 0.84
CA LEU A 154 -19.21 2.24 0.94
C LEU A 154 -19.87 0.87 0.66
N ARG A 155 -19.25 0.07 -0.21
CA ARG A 155 -19.71 -1.27 -0.58
C ARG A 155 -18.96 -2.38 0.16
N ASN A 156 -18.06 -2.04 1.09
CA ASN A 156 -17.20 -2.97 1.81
C ASN A 156 -16.33 -3.86 0.91
N GLN A 157 -15.87 -3.32 -0.22
CA GLN A 157 -15.06 -4.03 -1.22
C GLN A 157 -13.61 -3.55 -1.17
N GLY A 158 -12.65 -4.48 -1.16
CA GLY A 158 -11.21 -4.18 -1.18
C GLY A 158 -10.62 -3.69 0.14
N VAL A 159 -11.40 -3.67 1.23
CA VAL A 159 -10.93 -3.22 2.56
C VAL A 159 -10.05 -4.29 3.22
N GLN A 160 -10.39 -5.56 3.05
CA GLN A 160 -9.68 -6.70 3.61
C GLN A 160 -8.24 -6.80 3.10
N PRO A 161 -7.97 -6.78 1.77
CA PRO A 161 -6.59 -6.80 1.29
C PRO A 161 -5.80 -5.54 1.69
N LEU A 162 -6.47 -4.39 1.89
CA LEU A 162 -5.82 -3.20 2.46
C LEU A 162 -5.37 -3.45 3.90
N LEU A 163 -6.22 -4.06 4.75
CA LEU A 163 -5.87 -4.38 6.13
C LEU A 163 -4.75 -5.42 6.21
N ASP A 164 -4.77 -6.43 5.34
CA ASP A 164 -3.66 -7.39 5.22
C ASP A 164 -2.37 -6.67 4.80
N GLY A 165 -2.47 -5.73 3.87
CA GLY A 165 -1.38 -4.84 3.46
C GLY A 165 -0.84 -4.01 4.62
N VAL A 166 -1.69 -3.45 5.47
CA VAL A 166 -1.29 -2.73 6.70
C VAL A 166 -0.41 -3.62 7.58
N VAL A 167 -0.84 -4.85 7.85
CA VAL A 167 -0.09 -5.79 8.69
C VAL A 167 1.24 -6.19 8.04
N ARG A 168 1.25 -6.42 6.73
CA ARG A 168 2.44 -6.89 6.00
C ARG A 168 3.48 -5.81 5.74
N LEU A 169 3.05 -4.57 5.50
CA LEU A 169 3.91 -3.52 4.94
C LEU A 169 4.26 -2.40 5.91
N LEU A 170 3.44 -2.16 6.94
CA LEU A 170 3.69 -1.09 7.91
C LEU A 170 4.48 -1.60 9.12
N PRO A 171 5.21 -0.70 9.81
CA PRO A 171 6.02 -1.09 10.95
C PRO A 171 5.15 -1.42 12.16
N ALA A 172 5.53 -2.45 12.90
CA ALA A 172 5.09 -2.72 14.25
C ALA A 172 5.70 -1.71 15.24
N PRO A 173 5.11 -1.52 16.43
CA PRO A 173 5.61 -0.56 17.40
C PRO A 173 7.12 -0.65 17.72
N PRO A 174 7.74 -1.84 17.86
CA PRO A 174 9.18 -1.96 18.12
C PRO A 174 10.07 -1.60 16.93
N GLU A 175 9.54 -1.59 15.71
CA GLU A 175 10.28 -1.25 14.49
C GLU A 175 10.35 0.26 14.25
N ARG A 176 9.65 1.06 15.07
CA ARG A 176 9.69 2.52 14.99
C ARG A 176 11.03 3.06 15.51
N PRO A 177 11.64 4.04 14.82
CA PRO A 177 12.82 4.73 15.34
C PRO A 177 12.58 5.37 16.71
N PRO A 178 13.62 5.43 17.59
CA PRO A 178 13.52 6.14 18.85
C PRO A 178 13.07 7.60 18.65
N SER A 179 12.27 8.11 19.60
CA SER A 179 11.82 9.49 19.56
C SER A 179 12.77 10.38 20.37
N LEU A 180 13.13 11.54 19.83
CA LEU A 180 13.92 12.53 20.57
C LEU A 180 13.03 13.24 21.60
N ALA A 181 13.40 13.15 22.87
CA ALA A 181 12.76 13.85 23.97
C ALA A 181 13.65 14.99 24.47
N HIS A 182 13.02 16.12 24.81
CA HIS A 182 13.69 17.26 25.43
C HIS A 182 13.36 17.30 26.91
N ARG A 183 14.40 17.33 27.74
CA ARG A 183 14.30 17.31 29.20
C ARG A 183 14.16 18.74 29.74
N ALA A 184 13.59 18.86 30.94
CA ALA A 184 13.40 20.16 31.61
C ALA A 184 14.73 20.86 31.96
N ASP A 185 15.82 20.11 32.06
CA ASP A 185 17.19 20.62 32.28
C ASP A 185 17.89 21.10 31.00
N GLY A 186 17.20 21.04 29.85
CA GLY A 186 17.74 21.41 28.54
C GLY A 186 18.51 20.28 27.84
N GLY A 187 18.58 19.09 28.44
CA GLY A 187 19.17 17.90 27.81
C GLY A 187 18.25 17.26 26.77
N GLU A 188 18.84 16.41 25.94
CA GLU A 188 18.13 15.59 24.96
C GLU A 188 18.37 14.10 25.24
N GLU A 189 17.35 13.27 25.03
CA GLU A 189 17.47 11.82 25.14
C GLU A 189 16.64 11.11 24.07
N TRP A 190 17.16 9.98 23.57
CA TRP A 190 16.45 9.13 22.63
C TRP A 190 15.64 8.09 23.39
N VAL A 191 14.32 8.13 23.21
CA VAL A 191 13.37 7.21 23.83
C VAL A 191 13.01 6.12 22.84
N ALA A 192 13.54 4.92 23.06
CA ALA A 192 13.20 3.73 22.28
C ALA A 192 11.94 3.04 22.83
N MET A 193 11.23 2.31 21.97
CA MET A 193 10.13 1.45 22.39
C MET A 193 10.71 0.17 22.99
N ASP A 194 10.90 0.16 24.32
CA ASP A 194 11.43 -0.98 25.07
C ASP A 194 10.38 -1.50 26.08
N PRO A 195 9.91 -2.76 25.97
CA PRO A 195 8.93 -3.32 26.90
C PRO A 195 9.46 -3.48 28.33
N THR A 196 10.77 -3.42 28.53
CA THR A 196 11.43 -3.53 29.85
C THR A 196 11.92 -2.18 30.38
N GLY A 197 11.76 -1.12 29.59
CA GLY A 197 12.23 0.23 29.90
C GLY A 197 11.29 1.02 30.83
N PRO A 198 11.71 2.24 31.24
CA PRO A 198 10.88 3.15 32.01
C PRO A 198 9.67 3.62 31.18
N LEU A 199 8.55 3.91 31.85
CA LEU A 199 7.34 4.42 31.20
C LEU A 199 7.60 5.79 30.58
N ALA A 200 7.43 5.88 29.26
CA ALA A 200 7.34 7.12 28.51
C ALA A 200 6.05 7.11 27.68
N ALA A 201 5.27 8.19 27.75
CA ALA A 201 4.00 8.31 27.04
C ALA A 201 3.77 9.74 26.54
N LEU A 202 3.11 9.85 25.39
CA LEU A 202 2.65 11.12 24.81
C LEU A 202 1.13 11.18 24.92
N ALA A 203 0.60 12.25 25.51
CA ALA A 203 -0.82 12.57 25.44
C ALA A 203 -1.09 13.37 24.16
N PHE A 204 -1.97 12.85 23.28
CA PHE A 204 -2.33 13.45 22.00
C PHE A 204 -3.84 13.38 21.76
#